data_AF-A0A1B6IU81-F1
#
_entry.id   AF-A0A1B6IU81-F1
#
_cell.length_a   1.000
_cell.length_b   1.000
_cell.length_c   1.000
_cell.angle_alpha   90.00
_cell.angle_beta   90.00
_cell.angle_gamma   90.00
#
_symmetry.space_group_name_H-M   'P 1'
#
loop_
_entity.id
_entity.type
_entity.pdbx_description
1 polymer ?
#
loop_
_entity_poly.entity_id
_entity_poly.type
_entity_poly.pdbx_seq_one_letter_code
_entity_poly.pdbx_strand_id
1 'polypeptide(L)'
;TKRFTVFNQQSCDTMFVVLNKEPVKGVVVKPPSGNIKGRSCFSLTLEMNISDEGPLEFVVYMNVQNSVTIEMKVNGVAVYPQVEITPKYISLTRVPCNSVTRTTLLAENKSKAKVEVSFNMEEYLQLKLSLSKRHHDPGLCRRSIELEPGATQKFYLHFIPEDLTSYDFYLPIVVNGLSGLRNSTVKEFEVHSKKIKSMYRKASLDDSSNQNFK
;
A
#
# COMPACT_ATOMS: atom_id res chain seq x y z
N THR A 1 -13.84 -2.69 -1.25
CA THR A 1 -15.19 -3.30 -1.13
C THR A 1 -16.25 -2.29 -1.53
N LYS A 2 -17.41 -2.73 -2.04
CA LYS A 2 -18.56 -1.87 -2.38
C LYS A 2 -19.82 -2.43 -1.74
N ARG A 3 -20.79 -1.58 -1.37
CA ARG A 3 -22.05 -2.00 -0.74
C ARG A 3 -23.25 -1.57 -1.59
N PHE A 4 -24.21 -2.46 -1.76
CA PHE A 4 -25.55 -2.20 -2.30
C PHE A 4 -26.57 -2.40 -1.20
N THR A 5 -27.51 -1.47 -1.07
CA THR A 5 -28.59 -1.59 -0.09
C THR A 5 -29.89 -1.91 -0.81
N VAL A 6 -30.54 -2.98 -0.38
CA VAL A 6 -31.85 -3.42 -0.86
C VAL A 6 -32.86 -3.19 0.25
N PHE A 7 -34.03 -2.63 -0.10
CA PHE A 7 -35.11 -2.38 0.85
C PHE A 7 -36.29 -3.30 0.59
N ASN A 8 -36.71 -4.05 1.62
CA ASN A 8 -37.94 -4.82 1.58
C ASN A 8 -39.12 -3.93 1.99
N GLN A 9 -39.92 -3.53 1.00
CA GLN A 9 -41.11 -2.71 1.22
C GLN A 9 -42.31 -3.49 1.77
N GLN A 10 -42.27 -4.83 1.71
CA GLN A 10 -43.35 -5.68 2.19
C GLN A 10 -43.39 -5.73 3.73
N SER A 11 -44.54 -6.07 4.29
CA SER A 11 -44.70 -6.29 5.73
C SER A 11 -44.14 -7.62 6.22
N CYS A 12 -43.93 -8.58 5.30
CA CYS A 12 -43.46 -9.92 5.62
C CYS A 12 -41.96 -10.07 5.33
N ASP A 13 -41.35 -11.04 5.99
CA ASP A 13 -39.97 -11.43 5.72
C ASP A 13 -39.84 -12.11 4.36
N THR A 14 -38.77 -11.80 3.66
CA THR A 14 -38.57 -12.23 2.28
C THR A 14 -37.20 -12.85 2.13
N MET A 15 -37.15 -14.07 1.60
CA MET A 15 -35.89 -14.76 1.32
C MET A 15 -35.26 -14.22 0.03
N PHE A 16 -33.94 -14.11 0.00
CA PHE A 16 -33.19 -13.81 -1.21
C PHE A 16 -32.06 -14.81 -1.43
N VAL A 17 -31.69 -14.97 -2.70
CA VAL A 17 -30.55 -15.76 -3.16
C VAL A 17 -29.84 -15.01 -4.27
N VAL A 18 -28.53 -14.84 -4.15
CA VAL A 18 -27.66 -14.34 -5.22
C VAL A 18 -27.40 -15.49 -6.19
N LEU A 19 -27.82 -15.32 -7.45
CA LEU A 19 -27.74 -16.36 -8.47
C LEU A 19 -26.30 -16.55 -8.99
N ASN A 20 -25.55 -15.45 -9.10
CA ASN A 20 -24.16 -15.44 -9.52
C ASN A 20 -23.26 -14.86 -8.42
N LYS A 21 -22.84 -15.72 -7.49
CA LYS A 21 -22.02 -15.34 -6.33
C LYS A 21 -20.65 -14.77 -6.73
N GLU A 22 -20.14 -15.23 -7.86
CA GLU A 22 -18.89 -14.79 -8.47
C GLU A 22 -19.17 -14.36 -9.92
N PRO A 23 -19.66 -13.12 -10.13
CA PRO A 23 -20.07 -12.67 -11.46
C PRO A 23 -18.90 -12.58 -12.44
N VAL A 24 -17.71 -12.29 -11.93
CA VAL A 24 -16.44 -12.21 -12.66
C VAL A 24 -15.30 -12.65 -11.74
N LYS A 25 -14.19 -13.08 -12.33
CA LYS A 25 -13.01 -13.52 -11.57
C LYS A 25 -12.52 -12.41 -10.63
N GLY A 26 -12.34 -12.75 -9.36
CA GLY A 26 -11.90 -11.80 -8.34
C GLY A 26 -13.01 -10.96 -7.72
N VAL A 27 -14.29 -11.18 -8.06
CA VAL A 27 -15.43 -10.54 -7.38
C VAL A 27 -16.25 -11.57 -6.65
N VAL A 28 -16.51 -11.32 -5.36
CA VAL A 28 -17.34 -12.17 -4.50
C VAL A 28 -18.46 -11.32 -3.90
N VAL A 29 -19.70 -11.79 -4.05
CA VAL A 29 -20.89 -11.15 -3.47
C VAL A 29 -21.23 -11.82 -2.14
N LYS A 30 -21.34 -11.02 -1.07
CA LYS A 30 -21.66 -11.49 0.28
C LYS A 30 -22.82 -10.71 0.92
N PRO A 31 -23.67 -11.39 1.71
CA PRO A 31 -23.87 -12.84 1.76
C PRO A 31 -24.56 -13.38 0.49
N PRO A 32 -24.40 -14.68 0.17
CA PRO A 32 -24.95 -15.29 -1.04
C PRO A 32 -26.47 -15.58 -0.95
N SER A 33 -27.03 -15.61 0.25
CA SER A 33 -28.45 -15.83 0.50
C SER A 33 -28.80 -15.39 1.93
N GLY A 34 -30.08 -15.19 2.19
CA GLY A 34 -30.57 -14.85 3.53
C GLY A 34 -32.02 -14.41 3.53
N ASN A 35 -32.45 -13.82 4.66
CA ASN A 35 -33.78 -13.27 4.82
C ASN A 35 -33.68 -11.75 5.04
N ILE A 36 -34.51 -10.99 4.33
CA ILE A 36 -34.68 -9.55 4.52
C ILE A 36 -35.96 -9.35 5.31
N LYS A 37 -35.84 -8.77 6.50
CA LYS A 37 -36.99 -8.50 7.37
C LYS A 37 -37.99 -7.58 6.68
N GLY A 38 -39.27 -7.78 6.96
CA GLY A 38 -40.33 -6.87 6.51
C GLY A 38 -40.02 -5.42 6.91
N ARG A 39 -40.28 -4.47 6.02
CA ARG A 39 -40.01 -3.03 6.23
C ARG A 39 -38.57 -2.70 6.62
N SER A 40 -37.60 -3.49 6.17
CA SER A 40 -36.19 -3.35 6.55
C SER A 40 -35.25 -3.29 5.35
N CYS A 41 -34.08 -2.71 5.59
CA CYS A 41 -32.98 -2.62 4.64
C CYS A 41 -31.96 -3.73 4.91
N PHE A 42 -31.33 -4.21 3.86
CA PHE A 42 -30.23 -5.15 3.95
C PHE A 42 -29.13 -4.75 2.96
N SER A 43 -27.86 -5.04 3.30
CA SER A 43 -26.72 -4.66 2.47
C SER A 43 -25.98 -5.87 1.91
N LEU A 44 -25.88 -5.93 0.58
CA LEU A 44 -24.95 -6.80 -0.13
C LEU A 44 -23.59 -6.12 -0.23
N THR A 45 -22.53 -6.85 0.06
CA THR A 45 -21.15 -6.41 -0.03
C THR A 45 -20.46 -7.12 -1.18
N LEU A 46 -19.85 -6.35 -2.08
CA LEU A 46 -18.94 -6.84 -3.11
C LEU A 46 -17.51 -6.70 -2.59
N GLU A 47 -16.87 -7.84 -2.43
CA GLU A 47 -15.44 -7.94 -2.24
C GLU A 47 -14.80 -8.12 -3.61
N MET A 48 -13.87 -7.22 -3.96
CA MET A 48 -13.26 -7.16 -5.28
C MET A 48 -11.75 -7.20 -5.12
N ASN A 49 -11.12 -8.20 -5.72
CA ASN A 49 -9.69 -8.40 -5.83
C ASN A 49 -9.37 -8.75 -7.29
N ILE A 50 -9.30 -7.70 -8.12
CA ILE A 50 -9.09 -7.81 -9.56
C ILE A 50 -7.59 -7.79 -9.84
N SER A 51 -7.09 -8.78 -10.58
CA SER A 51 -5.67 -8.88 -10.93
C SER A 51 -5.31 -8.14 -12.22
N ASP A 52 -6.28 -7.92 -13.10
CA ASP A 52 -6.07 -7.34 -14.43
C ASP A 52 -6.57 -5.89 -14.51
N GLU A 53 -5.84 -5.04 -15.24
CA GLU A 53 -6.26 -3.67 -15.52
C GLU A 53 -7.24 -3.63 -16.68
N GLY A 54 -8.24 -2.74 -16.62
CA GLY A 54 -9.16 -2.54 -17.73
C GLY A 54 -10.61 -2.23 -17.32
N PRO A 55 -11.50 -2.07 -18.31
CA PRO A 55 -12.93 -1.89 -18.05
C PRO A 55 -13.50 -3.16 -17.39
N LEU A 56 -14.34 -2.93 -16.38
CA LEU A 56 -15.02 -3.97 -15.63
C LEU A 56 -16.52 -3.72 -15.73
N GLU A 57 -17.23 -4.63 -16.38
CA GLU A 57 -18.69 -4.59 -16.52
C GLU A 57 -19.26 -5.97 -16.20
N PHE A 58 -20.17 -6.03 -15.24
CA PHE A 58 -20.90 -7.24 -14.89
C PHE A 58 -22.23 -6.91 -14.22
N VAL A 59 -23.11 -7.91 -14.18
CA VAL A 59 -24.43 -7.79 -13.53
C VAL A 59 -24.49 -8.79 -12.40
N VAL A 60 -24.92 -8.37 -11.21
CA VAL A 60 -25.26 -9.27 -10.10
C VAL A 60 -26.76 -9.50 -10.12
N TYR A 61 -27.16 -10.76 -10.18
CA TYR A 61 -28.53 -11.20 -10.16
C TYR A 61 -28.91 -11.71 -8.77
N MET A 62 -29.95 -11.13 -8.20
CA MET A 62 -30.51 -11.55 -6.93
C MET A 62 -31.97 -11.94 -7.12
N ASN A 63 -32.31 -13.18 -6.80
CA ASN A 63 -33.68 -13.64 -6.78
C ASN A 63 -34.26 -13.44 -5.38
N VAL A 64 -35.47 -12.90 -5.33
CA VAL A 64 -36.21 -12.57 -4.12
C VAL A 64 -37.51 -13.38 -4.15
N GLN A 65 -37.72 -14.24 -3.14
CA GLN A 65 -38.88 -15.12 -3.02
C GLN A 65 -39.16 -16.02 -4.25
N ASN A 66 -38.13 -16.34 -5.04
CA ASN A 66 -38.24 -17.08 -6.30
C ASN A 66 -39.21 -16.44 -7.32
N SER A 67 -39.55 -15.16 -7.17
CA SER A 67 -40.56 -14.47 -7.98
C SER A 67 -40.01 -13.21 -8.65
N VAL A 68 -39.14 -12.47 -7.98
CA VAL A 68 -38.57 -11.22 -8.48
C VAL A 68 -37.07 -11.35 -8.61
N THR A 69 -36.54 -11.09 -9.81
CA THR A 69 -35.09 -10.99 -10.02
C THR A 69 -34.69 -9.52 -10.08
N ILE A 70 -33.79 -9.13 -9.18
CA ILE A 70 -33.18 -7.81 -9.14
C ILE A 70 -31.83 -7.88 -9.86
N GLU A 71 -31.65 -7.02 -10.85
CA GLU A 71 -30.40 -6.85 -11.60
C GLU A 71 -29.64 -5.64 -11.09
N MET A 72 -28.41 -5.87 -10.60
CA MET A 72 -27.51 -4.82 -10.16
C MET A 72 -26.33 -4.74 -11.14
N LYS A 73 -26.39 -3.79 -12.06
CA LYS A 73 -25.30 -3.54 -13.03
C LYS A 73 -24.15 -2.81 -12.34
N VAL A 74 -22.94 -3.33 -12.51
CA VAL A 74 -21.72 -2.77 -11.94
C VAL A 74 -20.74 -2.48 -13.07
N ASN A 75 -20.48 -1.19 -13.29
CA ASN A 75 -19.57 -0.70 -14.30
C ASN A 75 -18.44 0.09 -13.63
N GLY A 76 -17.22 -0.14 -14.06
CA GLY A 76 -16.03 0.51 -13.52
C GLY A 76 -14.79 0.26 -14.36
N VAL A 77 -13.64 0.73 -13.86
CA VAL A 77 -12.34 0.49 -14.46
C VAL A 77 -11.38 0.06 -13.35
N ALA A 78 -10.77 -1.11 -13.52
CA ALA A 78 -9.67 -1.56 -12.69
C ALA A 78 -8.38 -0.86 -13.16
N VAL A 79 -7.68 -0.21 -12.23
CA VAL A 79 -6.43 0.50 -12.50
C VAL A 79 -5.35 -0.01 -11.55
N TYR A 80 -4.12 -0.11 -12.04
CA TYR A 80 -3.01 -0.50 -11.20
C TYR A 80 -2.60 0.62 -10.24
N PRO A 81 -2.28 0.29 -8.98
CA PRO A 81 -1.88 1.30 -8.02
C PRO A 81 -0.52 1.89 -8.40
N GLN A 82 -0.44 3.21 -8.40
CA GLN A 82 0.77 3.97 -8.73
C GLN A 82 1.08 4.92 -7.58
N VAL A 83 2.07 4.54 -6.78
CA VAL A 83 2.54 5.34 -5.65
C VAL A 83 3.98 5.73 -5.91
N GLU A 84 4.26 7.03 -5.92
CA GLU A 84 5.62 7.55 -6.02
C GLU A 84 6.08 8.08 -4.66
N ILE A 85 7.30 7.70 -4.26
CA ILE A 85 7.93 8.22 -3.05
C ILE A 85 9.12 9.10 -3.41
N THR A 86 9.13 10.31 -2.87
CA THR A 86 10.19 11.29 -3.07
C THR A 86 10.81 11.70 -1.73
N PRO A 87 12.14 11.82 -1.61
CA PRO A 87 13.15 11.48 -2.61
C PRO A 87 13.31 9.97 -2.85
N LYS A 88 13.81 9.61 -4.05
CA LYS A 88 14.09 8.20 -4.43
C LYS A 88 15.32 7.60 -3.75
N TYR A 89 16.28 8.46 -3.40
CA TYR A 89 17.51 8.08 -2.72
C TYR A 89 17.73 9.00 -1.52
N ILE A 90 18.16 8.42 -0.41
CA ILE A 90 18.53 9.15 0.80
C ILE A 90 19.99 8.80 1.08
N SER A 91 20.84 9.82 1.19
CA SER A 91 22.23 9.66 1.59
C SER A 91 22.44 10.43 2.89
N LEU A 92 22.74 9.70 3.96
CA LEU A 92 23.08 10.27 5.26
C LEU A 92 24.58 10.05 5.47
N THR A 93 25.34 11.13 5.61
CA THR A 93 26.79 11.06 5.83
C THR A 93 27.13 11.42 7.26
N ARG A 94 27.98 10.60 7.90
CA ARG A 94 28.56 10.87 9.23
C ARG A 94 27.51 11.15 10.31
N VAL A 95 26.57 10.23 10.49
CA VAL A 95 25.58 10.31 11.58
C VAL A 95 26.22 9.80 12.87
N PRO A 96 26.29 10.60 13.95
CA PRO A 96 26.82 10.14 15.23
C PRO A 96 25.96 9.02 15.84
N CYS A 97 26.60 8.06 16.52
CA CYS A 97 25.89 7.02 17.26
C CYS A 97 24.96 7.64 18.32
N ASN A 98 23.81 7.01 18.54
CA ASN A 98 22.76 7.45 19.45
C ASN A 98 22.17 8.84 19.15
N SER A 99 22.46 9.40 17.97
CA SER A 99 21.81 10.63 17.50
C SER A 99 20.59 10.33 16.66
N VAL A 100 19.63 11.25 16.63
CA VAL A 100 18.43 11.13 15.79
C VAL A 100 18.60 11.98 14.55
N THR A 101 18.69 11.32 13.38
CA THR A 101 18.64 11.99 12.09
C THR A 101 17.29 11.78 11.44
N ARG A 102 16.76 12.82 10.79
CA ARG A 102 15.43 12.77 10.17
C ARG A 102 15.46 13.18 8.71
N THR A 103 14.83 12.37 7.87
CA THR A 103 14.57 12.68 6.46
C THR A 103 13.07 12.77 6.22
N THR A 104 12.65 13.73 5.41
CA THR A 104 11.24 13.85 5.01
C THR A 104 11.03 13.08 3.72
N LEU A 105 9.98 12.25 3.70
CA LEU A 105 9.52 11.52 2.53
C LEU A 105 8.11 12.01 2.16
N LEU A 106 7.82 12.05 0.87
CA LEU A 106 6.51 12.38 0.33
C LEU A 106 6.05 11.20 -0.50
N ALA A 107 4.92 10.58 -0.12
CA ALA A 107 4.24 9.61 -0.97
C ALA A 107 3.11 10.32 -1.72
N GLU A 108 3.02 10.10 -3.02
CA GLU A 108 1.97 10.63 -3.89
C GLU A 108 1.24 9.46 -4.55
N ASN A 109 -0.09 9.48 -4.49
CA ASN A 109 -0.91 8.56 -5.27
C ASN A 109 -1.16 9.14 -6.66
N LYS A 110 -0.47 8.61 -7.67
CA LYS A 110 -0.63 8.98 -9.08
C LYS A 110 -1.71 8.17 -9.80
N SER A 111 -2.27 7.17 -9.14
CA SER A 111 -3.35 6.37 -9.73
C SER A 111 -4.68 7.11 -9.68
N LYS A 112 -5.62 6.66 -10.51
CA LYS A 112 -7.00 7.17 -10.55
C LYS A 112 -7.89 6.60 -9.44
N ALA A 113 -7.39 5.65 -8.67
CA ALA A 113 -8.11 4.98 -7.59
C ALA A 113 -7.45 5.24 -6.24
N LYS A 114 -8.22 5.04 -5.17
CA LYS A 114 -7.70 5.08 -3.81
C LYS A 114 -6.69 3.95 -3.59
N VAL A 115 -5.60 4.23 -2.89
CA VAL A 115 -4.56 3.24 -2.57
C VAL A 115 -4.30 3.19 -1.07
N GLU A 116 -3.97 2.01 -0.59
CA GLU A 116 -3.52 1.76 0.77
C GLU A 116 -2.01 1.53 0.75
N VAL A 117 -1.26 2.34 1.50
CA VAL A 117 0.20 2.26 1.58
C VAL A 117 0.60 1.85 3.00
N SER A 118 1.46 0.85 3.11
CA SER A 118 2.05 0.41 4.37
C SER A 118 3.54 0.12 4.18
N PHE A 119 4.27 0.00 5.30
CA PHE A 119 5.72 -0.17 5.29
C PHE A 119 6.11 -1.30 6.25
N ASN A 120 6.81 -2.32 5.75
CA ASN A 120 7.24 -3.45 6.58
C ASN A 120 8.62 -3.21 7.22
N MET A 121 8.67 -2.45 8.31
CA MET A 121 9.93 -1.99 8.92
C MET A 121 10.48 -2.91 10.01
N GLU A 122 9.93 -4.11 10.22
CA GLU A 122 10.25 -4.97 11.37
C GLU A 122 11.72 -5.41 11.42
N GLU A 123 12.35 -5.57 10.27
CA GLU A 123 13.76 -5.97 10.16
C GLU A 123 14.73 -4.81 10.42
N TYR A 124 14.24 -3.57 10.51
CA TYR A 124 15.06 -2.36 10.57
C TYR A 124 14.92 -1.63 11.90
N LEU A 125 15.49 -2.20 12.96
CA LEU A 125 15.34 -1.69 14.34
C LEU A 125 15.80 -0.24 14.55
N GLN A 126 16.82 0.19 13.81
CA GLN A 126 17.41 1.54 13.91
C GLN A 126 16.70 2.58 13.03
N LEU A 127 15.69 2.16 12.25
CA LEU A 127 14.95 3.01 11.33
C LEU A 127 13.47 3.01 11.69
N LYS A 128 12.88 4.19 11.78
CA LYS A 128 11.46 4.34 12.11
C LYS A 128 10.78 5.31 11.17
N LEU A 129 9.60 4.92 10.67
CA LEU A 129 8.76 5.80 9.87
C LEU A 129 7.58 6.32 10.70
N SER A 130 7.31 7.63 10.64
CA SER A 130 6.19 8.25 11.35
C SER A 130 5.51 9.35 10.52
N LEU A 131 4.29 9.72 10.92
CA LEU A 131 3.58 10.88 10.39
C LEU A 131 3.98 12.18 11.10
N SER A 132 4.47 12.08 12.34
CA SER A 132 4.96 13.21 13.10
C SER A 132 6.45 13.45 12.90
N LYS A 133 6.84 14.72 13.03
CA LYS A 133 8.23 15.16 13.14
C LYS A 133 8.90 14.73 14.43
N ARG A 134 8.14 14.34 15.45
CA ARG A 134 8.62 14.03 16.80
C ARG A 134 9.14 12.59 16.84
N HIS A 135 10.37 12.40 17.31
CA HIS A 135 10.98 11.07 17.35
C HIS A 135 10.39 10.16 18.44
N HIS A 136 9.74 10.70 19.47
CA HIS A 136 9.04 9.90 20.48
C HIS A 136 7.70 9.31 19.99
N ASP A 137 7.24 9.70 18.80
CA ASP A 137 6.08 9.07 18.18
C ASP A 137 6.36 7.56 18.01
N PRO A 138 5.44 6.65 18.42
CA PRO A 138 5.61 5.22 18.22
C PRO A 138 5.79 4.84 16.74
N GLY A 139 5.46 5.75 15.81
CA GLY A 139 5.61 5.53 14.39
C GLY A 139 4.43 4.79 13.78
N LEU A 140 4.59 4.37 12.54
CA LEU A 140 3.53 3.71 11.79
C LEU A 140 3.40 2.21 12.10
N CYS A 141 4.46 1.56 12.58
CA CYS A 141 4.47 0.12 12.85
C CYS A 141 3.84 -0.67 11.68
N ARG A 142 2.71 -1.34 11.92
CA ARG A 142 1.91 -2.11 10.92
C ARG A 142 0.71 -1.35 10.36
N ARG A 143 0.55 -0.06 10.69
CA ARG A 143 -0.60 0.73 10.22
C ARG A 143 -0.42 1.06 8.75
N SER A 144 -1.49 0.88 8.00
CA SER A 144 -1.63 1.38 6.65
C SER A 144 -2.21 2.78 6.63
N ILE A 145 -1.95 3.50 5.55
CA ILE A 145 -2.51 4.81 5.27
C ILE A 145 -3.21 4.76 3.93
N GLU A 146 -4.39 5.32 3.90
CA GLU A 146 -5.17 5.47 2.69
C GLU A 146 -4.86 6.81 2.01
N LEU A 147 -4.56 6.77 0.71
CA LEU A 147 -4.34 7.93 -0.14
C LEU A 147 -5.41 7.98 -1.22
N GLU A 148 -6.14 9.09 -1.26
CA GLU A 148 -7.07 9.39 -2.35
C GLU A 148 -6.31 9.66 -3.66
N PRO A 149 -6.96 9.55 -4.83
CA PRO A 149 -6.34 9.87 -6.12
C PRO A 149 -5.72 11.28 -6.15
N GLY A 150 -4.46 11.39 -6.55
CA GLY A 150 -3.72 12.66 -6.57
C GLY A 150 -3.31 13.20 -5.20
N ALA A 151 -3.66 12.53 -4.11
CA ALA A 151 -3.31 12.98 -2.77
C ALA A 151 -1.83 12.69 -2.46
N THR A 152 -1.25 13.57 -1.65
CA THR A 152 0.11 13.42 -1.13
C THR A 152 0.10 13.29 0.37
N GLN A 153 0.95 12.41 0.91
CA GLN A 153 1.18 12.26 2.34
C GLN A 153 2.65 12.42 2.67
N LYS A 154 2.93 13.24 3.70
CA LYS A 154 4.27 13.42 4.25
C LYS A 154 4.54 12.39 5.33
N PHE A 155 5.75 11.86 5.29
CA PHE A 155 6.32 10.91 6.24
C PHE A 155 7.67 11.41 6.71
N TYR A 156 8.07 10.96 7.89
CA TYR A 156 9.37 11.25 8.47
C TYR A 156 10.07 9.93 8.77
N LEU A 157 11.19 9.71 8.09
CA LEU A 157 12.11 8.62 8.37
C LEU A 157 13.11 9.10 9.43
N HIS A 158 13.06 8.48 10.60
CA HIS A 158 14.01 8.67 11.70
C HIS A 158 15.04 7.56 11.65
N PHE A 159 16.30 7.93 11.71
CA PHE A 159 17.44 7.02 11.77
C PHE A 159 18.21 7.27 13.06
N ILE A 160 18.40 6.21 13.84
CA ILE A 160 19.06 6.24 15.15
C ILE A 160 20.13 5.14 15.14
N PRO A 161 21.35 5.42 14.65
CA PRO A 161 22.39 4.42 14.61
C PRO A 161 22.89 4.10 16.01
N GLU A 162 22.98 2.81 16.34
CA GLU A 162 23.56 2.36 17.61
C GLU A 162 25.06 2.07 17.45
N ASP A 163 25.45 1.55 16.28
CA ASP A 163 26.81 1.13 15.99
C ASP A 163 27.50 2.01 14.94
N LEU A 164 28.84 2.07 15.03
CA LEU A 164 29.71 2.73 14.07
C LEU A 164 29.89 1.87 12.81
N THR A 165 28.85 1.77 12.00
CA THR A 165 28.84 1.00 10.75
C THR A 165 28.18 1.77 9.61
N SER A 166 28.37 1.27 8.38
CA SER A 166 27.68 1.80 7.20
C SER A 166 26.41 1.00 6.95
N TYR A 167 25.31 1.69 6.70
CA TYR A 167 23.99 1.08 6.49
C TYR A 167 23.52 1.27 5.05
N ASP A 168 23.09 0.18 4.43
CA ASP A 168 22.34 0.20 3.17
C ASP A 168 20.89 -0.22 3.49
N PHE A 169 19.91 0.59 3.07
CA PHE A 169 18.49 0.38 3.40
C PHE A 169 17.60 0.56 2.17
N TYR A 170 16.62 -0.34 2.02
CA TYR A 170 15.54 -0.22 1.07
C TYR A 170 14.23 0.01 1.82
N LEU A 171 13.50 1.06 1.45
CA LEU A 171 12.19 1.31 2.05
C LEU A 171 11.21 0.21 1.60
N PRO A 172 10.71 -0.64 2.53
CA PRO A 172 9.90 -1.81 2.19
C PRO A 172 8.44 -1.40 2.04
N ILE A 173 8.11 -0.78 0.91
CA ILE A 173 6.77 -0.26 0.59
C ILE A 173 5.86 -1.43 0.18
N VAL A 174 4.66 -1.46 0.74
CA VAL A 174 3.58 -2.38 0.39
C VAL A 174 2.36 -1.55 -0.01
N VAL A 175 1.83 -1.79 -1.22
CA VAL A 175 0.68 -1.05 -1.74
C VAL A 175 -0.48 -2.00 -2.00
N ASN A 176 -1.63 -1.77 -1.38
CA ASN A 176 -2.80 -2.64 -1.42
C ASN A 176 -2.46 -4.11 -1.08
N GLY A 177 -1.53 -4.34 -0.14
CA GLY A 177 -1.03 -5.67 0.20
C GLY A 177 -0.07 -6.30 -0.82
N LEU A 178 0.20 -5.62 -1.94
CA LEU A 178 1.18 -6.06 -2.94
C LEU A 178 2.57 -5.56 -2.54
N SER A 179 3.47 -6.50 -2.24
CA SER A 179 4.89 -6.25 -2.04
C SER A 179 5.63 -6.29 -3.39
N GLY A 180 6.64 -5.44 -3.55
CA GLY A 180 7.45 -5.44 -4.77
C GLY A 180 6.75 -4.77 -5.96
N LEU A 181 6.35 -3.50 -5.79
CA LEU A 181 6.03 -2.62 -6.92
C LEU A 181 7.06 -2.85 -8.04
N ARG A 182 6.60 -2.92 -9.30
CA ARG A 182 7.43 -3.09 -10.51
C ARG A 182 8.38 -1.89 -10.67
N ASN A 183 9.35 -1.77 -9.79
CA ASN A 183 10.37 -0.75 -9.86
C ASN A 183 11.63 -1.45 -10.33
N SER A 184 12.06 -1.07 -11.52
CA SER A 184 13.41 -1.28 -12.08
C SER A 184 14.55 -0.84 -11.13
N THR A 185 14.23 -0.27 -9.97
CA THR A 185 15.13 0.33 -8.99
C THR A 185 16.06 -0.66 -8.29
N VAL A 186 15.70 -1.95 -8.17
CA VAL A 186 16.60 -2.91 -7.48
C VAL A 186 17.91 -3.08 -8.25
N LYS A 187 17.85 -3.22 -9.58
CA LYS A 187 19.05 -3.34 -10.42
C LYS A 187 19.85 -2.03 -10.47
N GLU A 188 19.18 -0.89 -10.57
CA GLU A 188 19.82 0.43 -10.60
C GLU A 188 20.51 0.76 -9.26
N PHE A 189 19.90 0.41 -8.13
CA PHE A 189 20.50 0.60 -6.82
C PHE A 189 21.67 -0.36 -6.59
N GLU A 190 21.60 -1.61 -7.04
CA GLU A 190 22.72 -2.56 -6.88
C GLU A 190 23.97 -2.06 -7.62
N VAL A 191 23.78 -1.47 -8.80
CA VAL A 191 24.85 -0.79 -9.55
C VAL A 191 25.34 0.45 -8.79
N HIS A 192 24.44 1.24 -8.22
CA HIS A 192 24.80 2.44 -7.46
C HIS A 192 25.54 2.14 -6.15
N SER A 193 25.10 1.16 -5.37
CA SER A 193 25.77 0.68 -4.15
C SER A 193 27.16 0.11 -4.47
N LYS A 194 27.29 -0.70 -5.53
CA LYS A 194 28.60 -1.19 -6.01
C LYS A 194 29.52 -0.02 -6.39
N LYS A 195 29.00 1.00 -7.08
CA LYS A 195 29.75 2.20 -7.46
C LYS A 195 30.20 2.98 -6.22
N ILE A 196 29.33 3.24 -5.26
CA ILE A 196 29.67 3.94 -4.01
C ILE A 196 30.72 3.17 -3.21
N LYS A 197 30.54 1.85 -3.01
CA LYS A 197 31.52 1.00 -2.32
C LYS A 197 32.88 1.02 -3.03
N SER A 198 32.91 1.05 -4.36
CA SER A 198 34.15 1.18 -5.13
C SER A 198 34.84 2.54 -4.97
N MET A 199 34.08 3.63 -4.83
CA MET A 199 34.65 4.96 -4.58
C MET A 199 35.29 5.05 -3.19
N TYR A 200 34.63 4.56 -2.15
CA TYR A 200 35.19 4.56 -0.79
C TYR A 200 36.40 3.63 -0.65
N ARG A 201 36.41 2.48 -1.36
CA ARG A 201 37.59 1.61 -1.44
C ARG A 201 38.77 2.31 -2.14
N LYS A 202 38.53 3.11 -3.19
CA LYS A 202 39.59 3.90 -3.84
C LYS A 202 40.10 5.03 -2.95
N ALA A 203 39.22 5.79 -2.32
CA ALA A 203 39.61 6.87 -1.42
C ALA A 203 40.42 6.39 -0.21
N SER A 204 40.11 5.21 0.35
CA SER A 204 40.89 4.60 1.44
C SER A 204 42.26 4.07 0.99
N LEU A 205 42.41 3.67 -0.28
CA LEU A 205 43.70 3.29 -0.87
C LEU A 205 44.57 4.52 -1.18
N ASP A 206 43.96 5.62 -1.64
CA ASP A 206 44.68 6.87 -1.90
C ASP A 206 45.19 7.51 -0.59
N ASP A 207 44.40 7.49 0.49
CA ASP A 207 44.83 7.99 1.82
C ASP A 207 45.99 7.16 2.43
N SER A 208 46.02 5.85 2.17
CA SER A 208 47.11 4.97 2.66
C SER A 208 48.40 5.09 1.84
N SER A 209 48.30 5.53 0.58
CA SER A 209 49.48 5.85 -0.25
C SER A 209 50.13 7.19 0.10
N ASN A 210 49.37 8.14 0.67
CA ASN A 210 49.87 9.46 1.09
C ASN A 210 50.44 9.52 2.51
N GLN A 211 50.33 8.46 3.32
CA GLN A 211 50.93 8.40 4.67
C GLN A 211 52.40 7.93 4.70
N ASN A 212 53.04 7.66 3.56
CA ASN A 212 54.43 7.21 3.50
C ASN A 212 55.49 8.31 3.23
N PHE A 213 55.14 9.60 3.36
CA PHE A 213 56.13 10.68 3.32
C PHE A 213 55.82 11.79 4.34
N LYS A 214 56.25 11.60 5.59
CA LYS A 214 57.02 12.55 6.42
C LYS A 214 57.18 12.05 7.85
#